data_AF-A0A2V8RFK7-F1
#
_entry.id   AF-A0A2V8RFK7-F1
#
_cell.length_a   1.000
_cell.length_b   1.000
_cell.length_c   1.000
_cell.angle_alpha   90.00
_cell.angle_beta   90.00
_cell.angle_gamma   90.00
#
_symmetry.space_group_name_H-M   'P 1'
#
loop_
_entity.id
_entity.type
_entity.pdbx_description
1 polymer ?
#
loop_
_entity_poly.entity_id
_entity_poly.type
_entity_poly.pdbx_seq_one_letter_code
_entity_poly.pdbx_strand_id
1 'polypeptide(L)'
;MAAQKENLEVDSAAARGRPIELITENGFSIVRPGEGDGPMPAPEGTYVFMVSDPEGSEREIAVSIDQQAVSEITLRSGGRLSSNSSYWICCAERHLAEYLWENDTCPPDGKLRVEQLTLQDLNLATRWGAT
;
A
#
# COMPACT_ATOMS: atom_id res chain seq x y z
N MET A 1 -25.30 -45.16 -2.37
CA MET A 1 -25.98 -43.86 -2.19
C MET A 1 -25.08 -43.01 -1.32
N ALA A 2 -24.44 -42.01 -1.91
CA ALA A 2 -23.48 -41.15 -1.24
C ALA A 2 -24.22 -40.00 -0.56
N ALA A 3 -23.94 -39.79 0.72
CA ALA A 3 -24.22 -38.55 1.43
C ALA A 3 -22.87 -38.10 2.01
N GLN A 4 -22.14 -37.29 1.25
CA GLN A 4 -20.94 -36.62 1.76
C GLN A 4 -21.44 -35.47 2.64
N LYS A 5 -21.17 -35.59 3.94
CA LYS A 5 -21.28 -34.48 4.89
C LYS A 5 -20.15 -33.51 4.56
N GLU A 6 -20.51 -32.40 3.93
CA GLU A 6 -19.66 -31.23 3.78
C GLU A 6 -19.35 -30.72 5.19
N ASN A 7 -18.12 -30.96 5.64
CA ASN A 7 -17.61 -30.41 6.89
C ASN A 7 -17.20 -28.97 6.57
N LEU A 8 -18.10 -28.02 6.87
CA LEU A 8 -17.75 -26.61 6.96
C LEU A 8 -16.75 -26.47 8.11
N GLU A 9 -15.47 -26.56 7.80
CA GLU A 9 -14.42 -26.00 8.64
C GLU A 9 -14.61 -24.49 8.63
N VAL A 10 -15.36 -24.01 9.62
CA VAL A 10 -15.40 -22.61 10.02
C VAL A 10 -14.00 -22.27 10.52
N ASP A 11 -13.17 -21.85 9.57
CA ASP A 11 -11.81 -21.40 9.80
C ASP A 11 -11.86 -20.24 10.80
N SER A 12 -11.41 -20.54 12.01
CA SER A 12 -11.44 -19.65 13.16
C SER A 12 -10.29 -18.63 13.12
N ALA A 13 -9.70 -18.35 11.94
CA ALA A 13 -8.71 -17.29 11.74
C ALA A 13 -9.33 -15.93 11.35
N ALA A 14 -10.66 -15.82 11.31
CA ALA A 14 -11.40 -14.61 10.89
C ALA A 14 -11.25 -13.36 11.80
N ALA A 15 -10.34 -13.37 12.77
CA ALA A 15 -10.00 -12.19 13.58
C ALA A 15 -8.64 -11.55 13.22
N ARG A 16 -7.92 -12.07 12.21
CA ARG A 16 -6.86 -11.33 11.53
C ARG A 16 -7.49 -10.74 10.28
N GLY A 17 -7.70 -9.42 10.28
CA GLY A 17 -8.31 -8.71 9.16
C GLY A 17 -7.66 -9.15 7.85
N ARG A 18 -8.47 -9.51 6.84
CA ARG A 18 -7.94 -9.86 5.52
C ARG A 18 -7.04 -8.70 5.07
N PRO A 19 -5.81 -8.98 4.63
CA PRO A 19 -4.92 -7.91 4.19
C PRO A 19 -5.59 -7.18 3.01
N ILE A 20 -5.40 -5.86 2.96
CA ILE A 20 -5.91 -5.05 1.85
C ILE A 20 -5.04 -5.37 0.64
N GLU A 21 -5.70 -5.86 -0.41
CA GLU A 21 -5.09 -6.21 -1.68
C GLU A 21 -5.57 -5.25 -2.77
N LEU A 22 -4.62 -4.66 -3.50
CA LEU A 22 -4.86 -3.85 -4.68
C LEU A 22 -4.36 -4.62 -5.91
N ILE A 23 -5.19 -4.74 -6.93
CA ILE A 23 -4.84 -5.43 -8.18
C ILE A 23 -4.77 -4.40 -9.31
N THR A 24 -3.66 -4.36 -10.03
CA THR A 24 -3.49 -3.50 -11.21
C THR A 24 -4.12 -4.14 -12.44
N GLU A 25 -4.43 -3.35 -13.47
CA GLU A 25 -5.06 -3.87 -14.70
C GLU A 25 -4.17 -4.85 -15.47
N ASN A 26 -2.84 -4.74 -15.35
CA ASN A 26 -1.88 -5.68 -15.92
C ASN A 26 -1.63 -6.93 -15.05
N GLY A 27 -2.36 -7.10 -13.94
CA GLY A 27 -2.39 -8.34 -13.17
C GLY A 27 -1.38 -8.43 -12.03
N PHE A 28 -0.71 -7.33 -11.67
CA PHE A 28 0.06 -7.30 -10.43
C PHE A 28 -0.89 -7.20 -9.24
N SER A 29 -0.54 -7.88 -8.14
CA SER A 29 -1.21 -7.72 -6.85
C SER A 29 -0.28 -7.04 -5.87
N ILE A 30 -0.81 -6.12 -5.06
CA ILE A 30 -0.10 -5.38 -4.03
C ILE A 30 -0.83 -5.63 -2.72
N VAL A 31 -0.15 -6.26 -1.77
CA VAL A 31 -0.70 -6.61 -0.46
C VAL A 31 -0.04 -5.75 0.61
N ARG A 32 -0.87 -5.02 1.37
CA ARG A 32 -0.41 -4.28 2.54
C ARG A 32 -0.11 -5.25 3.69
N PRO A 33 1.00 -5.10 4.44
CA PRO A 33 1.17 -5.83 5.69
C PRO A 33 0.00 -5.49 6.62
N GLY A 34 -0.69 -6.53 7.12
CA GLY A 34 -1.93 -6.36 7.88
C GLY A 34 -1.71 -5.59 9.19
N GLU A 35 -2.74 -4.87 9.66
CA GLU A 35 -2.74 -4.10 10.93
C GLU A 35 -2.30 -4.92 12.17
N GLY A 36 -2.33 -6.25 12.09
CA GLY A 36 -1.94 -7.17 13.16
C GLY A 36 -0.43 -7.38 13.34
N ASP A 37 0.41 -6.97 12.39
CA ASP A 37 1.88 -6.95 12.54
C ASP A 37 2.37 -5.64 13.22
N GLY A 38 1.42 -4.80 13.62
CA GLY A 38 1.65 -3.49 14.19
C GLY A 38 2.00 -2.46 13.11
N PRO A 39 1.63 -1.18 13.28
CA PRO A 39 2.26 -0.12 12.53
C PRO A 39 3.72 -0.08 13.01
N MET A 40 4.60 -0.83 12.37
CA MET A 40 6.02 -0.55 12.55
C MET A 40 6.15 0.90 12.05
N PRO A 41 6.53 1.85 12.91
CA PRO A 41 6.73 3.21 12.46
C PRO A 41 7.82 3.12 11.42
N ALA A 42 7.43 3.24 10.15
CA ALA A 42 8.35 3.30 9.04
C ALA A 42 9.36 4.38 9.39
N PRO A 43 10.63 4.04 9.69
CA PRO A 43 11.63 5.06 9.85
C PRO A 43 11.65 5.83 8.52
N GLU A 44 11.41 7.14 8.61
CA GLU A 44 11.69 8.07 7.51
C GLU A 44 10.76 8.00 6.28
N GLY A 45 9.52 7.50 6.41
CA GLY A 45 8.53 7.55 5.32
C GLY A 45 8.67 6.41 4.29
N THR A 46 9.15 5.25 4.72
CA THR A 46 9.31 4.04 3.88
C THR A 46 8.23 2.99 4.17
N TYR A 47 7.43 2.65 3.16
CA TYR A 47 6.31 1.71 3.27
C TYR A 47 6.63 0.41 2.52
N VAL A 48 6.45 -0.74 3.16
CA VAL A 48 6.75 -2.04 2.56
C VAL A 48 5.46 -2.71 2.10
N PHE A 49 5.50 -3.28 0.90
CA PHE A 49 4.39 -4.01 0.28
C PHE A 49 4.89 -5.37 -0.23
N MET A 50 4.03 -6.38 -0.16
CA MET A 50 4.26 -7.62 -0.91
C MET A 50 3.64 -7.44 -2.29
N VAL A 51 4.43 -7.62 -3.35
CA VAL A 51 3.95 -7.54 -4.74
C VAL A 51 4.07 -8.90 -5.38
N SER A 52 2.98 -9.39 -5.97
CA SER A 52 3.01 -10.60 -6.79
C SER A 52 2.79 -10.22 -8.25
N ASP A 53 3.67 -10.69 -9.11
CA ASP A 53 3.54 -10.51 -10.56
C ASP A 53 2.46 -11.43 -11.15
N PRO A 54 2.03 -11.21 -12.41
CA PRO A 54 1.02 -12.04 -13.07
C PRO A 54 1.44 -13.52 -13.25
N GLU A 55 2.73 -13.83 -13.16
CA GLU A 55 3.28 -15.19 -13.24
C GLU A 55 3.28 -15.88 -11.86
N GLY A 56 2.96 -15.15 -10.79
CA GLY A 56 2.88 -15.63 -9.41
C GLY A 56 4.16 -15.48 -8.61
N SER A 57 5.18 -14.76 -9.09
CA SER A 57 6.38 -14.49 -8.30
C SER A 57 6.14 -13.35 -7.32
N GLU A 58 6.44 -13.59 -6.06
CA GLU A 58 6.30 -12.59 -4.99
C GLU A 58 7.62 -11.86 -4.71
N ARG A 59 7.53 -10.56 -4.45
CA ARG A 59 8.66 -9.72 -4.06
C ARG A 59 8.23 -8.67 -3.06
N GLU A 60 9.05 -8.50 -2.02
CA GLU A 60 8.93 -7.38 -1.10
C GLU A 60 9.43 -6.09 -1.77
N ILE A 61 8.60 -5.06 -1.82
CA ILE A 61 8.92 -3.75 -2.38
C ILE A 61 8.82 -2.68 -1.30
N ALA A 62 9.91 -1.95 -1.10
CA ALA A 62 9.96 -0.79 -0.21
C ALA A 62 9.76 0.51 -1.00
N VAL A 63 8.74 1.28 -0.63
CA VAL A 63 8.39 2.56 -1.25
C VAL A 63 8.71 3.68 -0.27
N SER A 64 9.71 4.50 -0.58
CA SER A 64 10.11 5.66 0.24
C SER A 64 9.56 6.95 -0.34
N ILE A 65 8.83 7.72 0.47
CA ILE A 65 8.39 9.07 0.11
C ILE A 65 9.44 10.07 0.59
N ASP A 66 9.94 10.90 -0.32
CA ASP A 66 10.97 11.87 0.02
C ASP A 66 10.47 12.91 1.05
N GLN A 67 11.35 13.31 1.98
CA GLN A 67 11.03 14.26 3.05
C GLN A 67 10.60 15.63 2.51
N GLN A 68 11.13 16.04 1.35
CA GLN A 68 10.68 17.26 0.69
C GLN A 68 9.22 17.14 0.24
N ALA A 69 8.84 15.99 -0.31
CA ALA A 69 7.48 15.70 -0.74
C ALA A 69 6.51 15.63 0.45
N VAL A 70 6.93 14.99 1.56
CA VAL A 70 6.19 14.98 2.83
C VAL A 70 5.95 16.39 3.37
N SER A 71 7.00 17.22 3.36
CA SER A 71 6.93 18.61 3.82
C SER A 71 5.96 19.44 2.97
N GLU A 72 5.98 19.26 1.66
CA GLU A 72 5.08 19.95 0.73
C GLU A 72 3.61 19.63 1.00
N ILE A 73 3.26 18.35 1.16
CA ILE A 73 1.88 17.95 1.50
C ILE A 73 1.46 18.44 2.87
N THR A 74 2.35 18.37 3.86
CA THR A 74 2.06 18.82 5.22
C THR A 74 1.73 20.32 5.21
N LEU A 75 2.51 21.12 4.46
CA LEU A 75 2.25 22.55 4.30
C LEU A 75 0.93 22.81 3.56
N ARG A 76 0.71 22.17 2.40
CA ARG A 76 -0.49 22.38 1.57
C ARG A 76 -1.78 21.87 2.22
N SER A 77 -1.69 20.87 3.09
CA SER A 77 -2.82 20.37 3.88
C SER A 77 -3.08 21.23 5.13
N GLY A 78 -2.30 22.28 5.38
CA GLY A 78 -2.43 23.14 6.57
C GLY A 78 -2.02 22.45 7.86
N GLY A 79 -1.10 21.48 7.79
CA GLY A 79 -0.61 20.71 8.94
C GLY A 79 -1.60 19.67 9.47
N ARG A 80 -2.67 19.36 8.72
CA ARG A 80 -3.75 18.45 9.17
C ARG A 80 -3.38 16.98 9.05
N LEU A 81 -2.38 16.66 8.22
CA LEU A 81 -1.89 15.30 8.05
C LEU A 81 -0.79 15.01 9.06
N SER A 82 -1.09 14.11 10.00
CA SER A 82 -0.08 13.51 10.86
C SER A 82 0.87 12.61 10.04
N SER A 83 2.12 12.47 10.50
CA SER A 83 3.08 11.48 9.98
C SER A 83 2.56 10.04 10.05
N ASN A 84 1.65 9.76 10.99
CA ASN A 84 1.06 8.44 11.20
C ASN A 84 -0.27 8.26 10.44
N SER A 85 -0.64 9.21 9.58
CA SER A 85 -1.87 9.13 8.81
C SER A 85 -1.82 7.96 7.82
N SER A 86 -2.92 7.22 7.72
CA SER A 86 -3.13 6.19 6.69
C SER A 86 -3.08 6.76 5.27
N TYR A 87 -3.15 8.09 5.13
CA TYR A 87 -2.86 8.80 3.89
C TYR A 87 -1.53 8.34 3.26
N TRP A 88 -0.46 8.22 4.05
CA TRP A 88 0.88 8.01 3.51
C TRP A 88 1.07 6.61 2.95
N ILE A 89 0.55 5.57 3.62
CA ILE A 89 0.57 4.20 3.08
C ILE A 89 -0.28 4.10 1.81
N CYS A 90 -1.44 4.76 1.76
CA CYS A 90 -2.26 4.85 0.54
C CYS A 90 -1.57 5.66 -0.57
N CYS A 91 -0.73 6.63 -0.23
CA CYS A 91 0.07 7.38 -1.19
C CYS A 91 1.14 6.50 -1.80
N ALA A 92 1.94 5.83 -0.98
CA ALA A 92 2.97 4.91 -1.43
C ALA A 92 2.43 3.77 -2.29
N GLU A 93 1.29 3.17 -1.90
CA GLU A 93 0.63 2.11 -2.67
C GLU A 93 0.22 2.57 -4.07
N ARG A 94 -0.34 3.78 -4.20
CA ARG A 94 -0.76 4.31 -5.52
C ARG A 94 0.43 4.56 -6.44
N HIS A 95 1.51 5.14 -5.92
CA HIS A 95 2.74 5.33 -6.69
C HIS A 95 3.34 3.99 -7.12
N LEU A 96 3.27 2.97 -6.26
CA LEU A 96 3.69 1.62 -6.63
C LEU A 96 2.79 1.01 -7.71
N ALA A 97 1.47 1.13 -7.57
CA ALA A 97 0.52 0.65 -8.56
C ALA A 97 0.71 1.32 -9.93
N GLU A 98 0.93 2.64 -9.93
CA GLU A 98 1.24 3.41 -11.14
C GLU A 98 2.56 2.92 -11.77
N TYR A 99 3.63 2.77 -10.98
CA TYR A 99 4.90 2.23 -11.49
C TYR A 99 4.73 0.85 -12.14
N LEU A 100 4.06 -0.08 -11.45
CA LEU A 100 3.86 -1.45 -11.94
C LEU A 100 3.02 -1.46 -13.22
N TRP A 101 2.02 -0.58 -13.31
CA TRP A 101 1.19 -0.44 -14.50
C TRP A 101 1.95 0.18 -15.68
N GLU A 102 2.74 1.23 -15.44
CA GLU A 102 3.50 1.93 -16.50
C GLU A 102 4.68 1.12 -17.03
N ASN A 103 5.38 0.38 -16.15
CA ASN A 103 6.63 -0.30 -16.49
C ASN A 103 6.45 -1.80 -16.76
N ASP A 104 5.29 -2.37 -16.42
CA ASP A 104 4.98 -3.79 -16.55
C ASP A 104 6.02 -4.70 -15.86
N THR A 105 6.68 -4.18 -14.82
CA THR A 105 7.75 -4.87 -14.10
C THR A 105 7.90 -4.32 -12.68
N CYS A 106 8.39 -5.16 -11.78
CA CYS A 106 8.75 -4.75 -10.42
C CYS A 106 10.02 -3.88 -10.42
N PRO A 107 10.13 -2.90 -9.50
CA PRO A 107 11.36 -2.15 -9.32
C PRO A 107 12.58 -3.08 -9.16
N PRO A 108 13.69 -2.85 -9.89
CA PRO A 108 14.80 -3.81 -9.98
C PRO A 108 15.49 -4.03 -8.63
N ASP A 109 15.60 -3.00 -7.80
CA ASP A 109 16.23 -3.06 -6.48
C ASP A 109 15.24 -3.39 -5.35
N GLY A 110 14.00 -3.75 -5.69
CA GLY A 110 12.92 -3.91 -4.71
C GLY A 110 12.58 -2.60 -3.99
N LYS A 111 12.93 -1.46 -4.58
CA LYS A 111 12.78 -0.13 -3.99
C LYS A 111 12.19 0.85 -4.99
N LEU A 112 11.22 1.62 -4.54
CA LEU A 112 10.64 2.73 -5.28
C LEU A 112 10.78 4.01 -4.47
N ARG A 113 11.26 5.09 -5.10
CA ARG A 113 11.42 6.39 -4.45
C ARG A 113 10.45 7.39 -5.04
N VAL A 114 9.55 7.92 -4.21
CA VAL A 114 8.58 8.94 -4.58
C VAL A 114 9.18 10.30 -4.24
N GLU A 115 9.77 10.94 -5.25
CA GLU A 115 10.41 12.25 -5.10
C GLU A 115 9.45 13.41 -5.36
N GLN A 116 8.45 13.17 -6.22
CA GLN A 116 7.47 14.15 -6.61
C GLN A 116 6.07 13.59 -6.42
N LEU A 117 5.18 14.46 -5.96
CA LEU A 117 3.79 14.13 -5.72
C LEU A 117 2.93 14.71 -6.83
N THR A 118 1.96 13.93 -7.25
CA THR A 118 1.00 14.28 -8.28
C THR A 118 -0.04 15.28 -7.76
N LEU A 119 -0.74 15.96 -8.66
CA LEU A 119 -1.90 16.78 -8.28
C LEU A 119 -2.99 15.96 -7.58
N GLN A 120 -3.11 14.67 -7.92
CA GLN A 120 -4.05 13.77 -7.26
C GLN A 120 -3.68 13.58 -5.78
N ASP A 121 -2.40 13.40 -5.46
CA ASP A 121 -1.89 13.28 -4.09
C ASP A 121 -2.29 14.51 -3.26
N LEU A 122 -2.03 15.69 -3.81
CA LEU A 122 -2.34 16.96 -3.15
C LEU A 122 -3.84 17.10 -2.88
N ASN A 123 -4.69 16.79 -3.86
CA ASN A 123 -6.14 16.87 -3.71
C ASN A 123 -6.67 15.88 -2.67
N LEU A 124 -6.11 14.66 -2.62
CA LEU A 124 -6.47 13.66 -1.62
C LEU A 124 -6.03 14.10 -0.22
N ALA A 125 -4.81 14.62 -0.10
CA ALA A 125 -4.27 15.12 1.16
C ALA A 125 -5.16 16.19 1.81
N THR A 126 -5.66 17.16 1.02
CA THR A 126 -6.56 18.22 1.52
C THR A 126 -7.88 17.67 2.07
N ARG A 127 -8.39 16.58 1.48
CA ARG A 127 -9.66 15.95 1.88
C ARG A 127 -9.51 14.99 3.07
N TRP A 128 -8.32 14.43 3.25
CA TRP A 128 -8.06 13.42 4.28
C TRP A 128 -8.04 13.99 5.70
N GLY A 129 -7.46 15.18 5.88
CA GLY A 129 -7.33 15.83 7.20
C GLY A 129 -8.62 16.44 7.76
N ALA A 130 -9.79 16.13 7.20
CA ALA A 130 -11.07 16.77 7.51
C ALA A 130 -12.02 16.02 8.43
N THR A 131 -11.55 14.96 9.07
CA THR A 131 -12.26 14.27 10.16
C THR A 131 -11.87 14.79 11.52
#